data_AF-A0A359KP00-F1
#
_entry.id   AF-A0A359KP00-F1
#
_cell.length_a   1.000
_cell.length_b   1.000
_cell.length_c   1.000
_cell.angle_alpha   90.00
_cell.angle_beta   90.00
_cell.angle_gamma   90.00
#
_symmetry.space_group_name_H-M   'P 1'
#
loop_
_entity.id
_entity.type
_entity.pdbx_description
1 polymer ?
#
loop_
_entity_poly.entity_id
_entity_poly.type
_entity_poly.pdbx_seq_one_letter_code
_entity_poly.pdbx_strand_id
1 'polypeptide(L)' 'MIRVHDILAGTHGRLFGSISRNDLLARVVHDSRDVDKGDLFIALKGERTDGHRFVPDALEAGA' A
#
# COMPACT_ATOMS: atom_id res chain seq x y z
N MET A 1 5.40 -13.08 1.15
CA MET A 1 4.70 -12.37 0.06
C MET A 1 3.21 -12.55 0.27
N ILE A 2 2.47 -11.45 0.32
CA ILE A 2 1.02 -11.43 0.55
C ILE A 2 0.31 -11.14 -0.76
N ARG A 3 -0.87 -11.69 -1.00
CA ARG A 3 -1.64 -11.38 -2.20
C ARG A 3 -2.67 -10.30 -1.92
N VAL A 4 -3.11 -9.61 -2.97
CA VAL A 4 -4.19 -8.62 -2.86
C VAL A 4 -5.46 -9.25 -2.25
N HIS A 5 -5.76 -10.52 -2.56
CA HIS A 5 -6.90 -11.22 -1.95
C HIS A 5 -6.80 -11.34 -0.42
N ASP A 6 -5.60 -11.54 0.13
CA ASP A 6 -5.39 -11.69 1.57
C ASP A 6 -5.70 -10.38 2.29
N ILE A 7 -5.25 -9.26 1.71
CA ILE A 7 -5.53 -7.91 2.22
C ILE A 7 -7.03 -7.63 2.21
N LEU A 8 -7.70 -7.88 1.08
CA LEU A 8 -9.14 -7.64 0.97
C LEU A 8 -9.96 -8.53 1.93
N ALA A 9 -9.56 -9.79 2.09
CA ALA A 9 -10.23 -10.71 3.02
C ALA A 9 -10.00 -10.30 4.48
N GLY A 10 -8.78 -9.91 4.85
CA GLY A 10 -8.42 -9.55 6.23
C GLY A 10 -8.90 -8.17 6.67
N THR A 11 -9.06 -7.22 5.74
CA THR A 11 -9.49 -5.85 6.05
C THR A 11 -10.97 -5.60 5.77
N HIS A 12 -11.62 -6.49 5.02
CA HIS A 12 -12.93 -6.24 4.40
C HIS A 12 -12.97 -4.94 3.57
N GLY A 13 -11.80 -4.52 3.07
CA GLY A 13 -11.64 -3.32 2.27
C GLY A 13 -12.23 -3.47 0.87
N ARG A 14 -12.30 -2.33 0.17
CA ARG A 14 -12.74 -2.28 -1.23
C ARG A 14 -11.55 -1.94 -2.13
N LEU A 15 -11.40 -2.70 -3.21
CA LEU A 15 -10.39 -2.43 -4.21
C LEU A 15 -10.87 -1.33 -5.18
N PHE A 16 -9.99 -0.37 -5.45
CA PHE A 16 -10.17 0.64 -6.49
C PHE A 16 -9.02 0.53 -7.49
N GLY A 17 -9.32 0.70 -8.79
CA GLY A 17 -8.34 0.52 -9.86
C GLY A 17 -8.35 -0.88 -10.47
N SER A 18 -7.24 -1.24 -11.12
CA SER A 18 -7.19 -2.37 -12.06
C SER A 18 -6.27 -3.53 -11.64
N ILE A 19 -5.76 -3.54 -10.41
CA ILE A 19 -4.88 -4.60 -9.90
C ILE A 19 -5.64 -5.94 -9.75
N SER A 20 -4.98 -7.06 -10.05
CA SER A 20 -5.58 -8.38 -9.93
C SER A 20 -5.56 -8.86 -8.47
N ARG A 21 -6.61 -9.59 -8.08
CA ARG A 21 -6.68 -10.21 -6.74
C ARG A 21 -5.57 -11.23 -6.47
N ASN A 22 -4.96 -11.76 -7.53
CA ASN A 22 -3.90 -12.76 -7.45
C ASN A 22 -2.49 -12.14 -7.49
N ASP A 23 -2.38 -10.82 -7.65
CA ASP A 23 -1.09 -10.14 -7.67
C ASP A 23 -0.42 -10.23 -6.29
N LEU A 24 0.91 -10.39 -6.31
CA LEU A 24 1.76 -10.50 -5.14
C LEU A 24 2.33 -9.14 -4.76
N LEU A 25 2.31 -8.85 -3.46
CA LEU A 25 2.93 -7.69 -2.85
C LEU A 25 4.19 -8.16 -2.11
N ALA A 26 5.28 -7.41 -2.30
CA ALA A 26 6.60 -7.77 -1.78
C ALA A 26 6.63 -7.63 -0.26
N ARG A 27 6.39 -6.41 0.23
CA ARG A 27 6.36 -6.06 1.66
C ARG A 27 5.22 -5.08 1.96
N VAL A 28 5.01 -4.80 3.24
CA VAL A 28 4.11 -3.76 3.72
C VAL A 28 4.96 -2.69 4.40
N VAL A 29 4.82 -1.44 3.96
CA VAL A 29 5.59 -0.29 4.46
C VAL A 29 4.65 0.87 4.78
N HIS A 30 5.02 1.73 5.72
CA HIS A 30 4.23 2.91 6.12
C HIS A 30 5.03 4.22 6.12
N ASP A 31 6.35 4.14 5.92
CA ASP A 31 7.20 5.29 5.64
C ASP A 31 7.43 5.33 4.12
N SER A 32 7.03 6.43 3.48
CA SER A 32 7.14 6.57 2.01
C SER A 32 8.59 6.58 1.53
N ARG A 33 9.53 6.90 2.42
CA ARG A 33 10.97 6.95 2.13
C ARG A 33 11.62 5.57 2.01
N ASP A 34 10.95 4.54 2.54
CA ASP A 34 11.41 3.14 2.52
C ASP A 34 10.72 2.29 1.44
N VAL A 35 9.87 2.91 0.60
CA VAL A 35 9.13 2.22 -0.45
C VAL A 35 10.09 1.76 -1.55
N ASP A 36 10.00 0.48 -1.91
CA ASP A 36 10.57 -0.08 -3.13
C ASP A 36 9.47 -0.60 -4.07
N LYS A 37 9.84 -0.85 -5.33
CA LYS A 37 8.94 -1.38 -6.34
C LYS A 37 8.21 -2.65 -5.89
N GLY A 38 6.87 -2.60 -5.91
CA GLY A 38 5.98 -3.71 -5.57
C GLY A 38 5.66 -3.84 -4.07
N ASP A 39 6.06 -2.87 -3.25
CA ASP A 39 5.63 -2.78 -1.86
C ASP A 39 4.21 -2.23 -1.73
N LEU A 40 3.48 -2.68 -0.71
CA LEU A 40 2.23 -2.07 -0.30
C LEU A 40 2.50 -0.92 0.68
N PHE A 41 2.25 0.31 0.25
CA PHE A 41 2.29 1.49 1.12
C PHE A 41 0.97 1.66 1.91
N ILE A 42 1.07 1.78 3.23
CA ILE A 42 -0.06 2.04 4.13
C ILE A 42 -0.02 3.49 4.61
N ALA A 43 -0.92 4.30 4.05
CA ALA A 43 -1.10 5.70 4.44
C ALA A 43 -1.80 5.83 5.80
N LEU A 44 -1.05 5.80 6.89
CA LEU A 44 -1.58 5.97 8.24
C LEU A 44 -1.82 7.45 8.58
N LYS A 45 -2.96 7.77 9.19
CA LYS A 45 -3.22 9.09 9.77
C LYS A 45 -2.89 9.08 11.26
N GLY A 46 -1.83 9.80 11.63
CA GLY A 46 -1.43 10.02 13.02
C GLY A 46 -1.85 11.37 13.56
N GLU A 47 -1.43 11.68 14.80
CA GLU A 47 -1.74 12.97 15.45
C GLU A 47 -1.00 14.15 14.82
N ARG A 48 0.24 13.94 14.39
CA ARG A 48 1.14 14.99 13.86
C ARG A 48 1.23 15.00 12.33
N THR A 49 0.95 13.86 11.71
CA THR A 49 1.24 13.62 10.30
C THR A 49 0.14 12.77 9.69
N ASP A 50 -0.24 13.11 8.47
CA ASP A 50 -1.20 12.36 7.68
C ASP A 50 -0.49 11.70 6.49
N GLY A 51 -0.35 10.37 6.54
CA GLY A 51 0.36 9.57 5.55
C GLY A 51 -0.23 9.66 4.14
N HIS A 52 -1.51 10.06 4.02
CA HIS A 52 -2.15 10.25 2.71
C HIS A 52 -1.45 11.33 1.88
N ARG A 53 -0.75 12.27 2.53
CA ARG A 53 0.02 13.32 1.86
C ARG A 53 1.23 12.79 1.09
N PHE A 54 1.69 11.58 1.39
CA PHE A 54 2.88 10.96 0.77
C PHE A 54 2.53 9.85 -0.24
N VAL A 55 1.25 9.70 -0.58
CA VAL A 55 0.82 8.77 -1.64
C VAL A 55 1.50 9.06 -2.99
N PRO A 56 1.69 10.34 -3.42
CA PRO A 56 2.42 10.62 -4.65
C PRO A 56 3.86 10.08 -4.63
N ASP A 57 4.59 10.28 -3.52
CA ASP A 57 5.97 9.83 -3.38
C ASP A 57 6.07 8.30 -3.42
N ALA A 58 5.17 7.60 -2.72
CA ALA A 58 5.11 6.14 -2.74
C ALA A 58 4.80 5.58 -4.13
N LEU A 59 3.91 6.25 -4.88
CA LEU A 59 3.59 5.87 -6.25
C LEU A 59 4.78 6.08 -7.19
N GLU A 60 5.51 7.20 -7.06
CA GLU A 60 6.73 7.46 -7.83
C GLU A 60 7.83 6.43 -7.55
N ALA A 61 7.95 5.97 -6.29
CA ALA A 61 8.87 4.89 -5.90
C ALA A 61 8.44 3.49 -6.39
N GLY A 62 7.20 3.33 -6.83
CA GLY A 62 6.69 2.11 -7.46
C GLY A 62 5.95 1.15 -6.54
N ALA A 63 5.34 1.66 -5.46
CA ALA A 63 4.32 0.92 -4.71
C ALA A 63 3.17 0.44 -5.61
#